data_AF-A0A0R1JVV8-F1
#
_entry.id   AF-A0A0R1JVV8-F1
#
_cell.length_a   1.000
_cell.length_b   1.000
_cell.length_c   1.000
_cell.angle_alpha   90.00
_cell.angle_beta   90.00
_cell.angle_gamma   90.00
#
_symmetry.space_group_name_H-M   'P 1'
#
loop_
_entity.id
_entity.type
_entity.pdbx_description
1 polymer ?
#
loop_
_entity_poly.entity_id
_entity_poly.type
_entity_poly.pdbx_seq_one_letter_code
_entity_poly.pdbx_strand_id
1 'polypeptide(L)'
;MQDIGQRLLHDKILGIALGAALLSLFVGRPTADAVDWSTILALLALMICVQLLNRLQVLDALSNRLLAVTSTQRQVVQLFTGLAFAGAMVLTNDVTILTLLPMLVLVARQQKMALALPAVLVVMAANLGSAFTPFGNPQNLYLFAHYQLSAGAFFRLSSPLLVGGVLVMLGLTYLARPRPIVTPPVRQIPDHPVAISLALGLFGLVLLGVFRVLPLGWVTLVAVIGGLLLDRRAVQRVDYGLLLTFICFFILVSAISHNPQVIAGMQRLMRTPHAVYLTSLVASQVISNVPATVLLAPFTSHSAALFWGVNVGGLGTLVASLANLLTLKQLLALGERDAVRPFFKLFTVLNVLGLLLLGSLGWFWLR
;
A
#
# COMPACT_ATOMS: atom_id res chain seq x y z
N MET A 1 7.49 -23.57 -6.59
CA MET A 1 6.68 -22.52 -5.94
C MET A 1 6.81 -22.73 -4.45
N GLN A 2 7.22 -21.74 -3.67
CA GLN A 2 7.21 -21.88 -2.21
C GLN A 2 5.79 -22.17 -1.74
N ASP A 3 5.65 -23.18 -0.90
CA ASP A 3 4.40 -23.55 -0.23
C ASP A 3 3.91 -22.36 0.63
N ILE A 4 2.59 -22.19 0.76
CA ILE A 4 1.98 -21.14 1.58
C ILE A 4 2.53 -21.22 3.01
N GLY A 5 2.68 -22.45 3.54
CA GLY A 5 3.25 -22.69 4.86
C GLY A 5 4.69 -22.18 5.00
N GLN A 6 5.53 -22.36 3.97
CA GLN A 6 6.91 -21.86 4.00
C GLN A 6 6.98 -20.33 3.98
N ARG A 7 6.05 -19.66 3.28
CA ARG A 7 5.98 -18.19 3.26
C ARG A 7 5.60 -17.64 4.62
N LEU A 8 4.59 -18.25 5.27
CA LEU A 8 4.15 -17.85 6.60
C LEU A 8 5.25 -17.99 7.65
N LEU A 9 5.99 -19.11 7.62
CA LEU A 9 7.08 -19.37 8.57
C LEU A 9 8.23 -18.35 8.48
N HIS A 10 8.49 -17.80 7.30
CA HIS A 10 9.58 -16.84 7.07
C HIS A 10 9.13 -15.38 7.11
N ASP A 11 7.84 -15.12 7.34
CA ASP A 11 7.32 -13.77 7.44
C ASP A 11 7.71 -13.15 8.79
N LYS A 12 8.72 -12.28 8.75
CA LYS A 12 9.24 -11.57 9.92
C LYS A 12 8.18 -10.65 10.55
N ILE A 13 7.31 -10.05 9.75
CA ILE A 13 6.30 -9.12 10.24
C ILE A 13 5.25 -9.91 11.03
N LEU A 14 4.80 -11.03 10.46
CA LEU A 14 3.91 -11.95 11.15
C LEU A 14 4.52 -12.48 12.45
N GLY A 15 5.80 -12.87 12.43
CA GLY A 15 6.50 -13.33 13.64
C GLY A 15 6.57 -12.27 14.74
N ILE A 16 6.86 -11.01 14.38
CA ILE A 16 6.87 -9.88 15.31
C ILE A 16 5.45 -9.61 15.83
N ALA A 17 4.44 -9.60 14.97
CA ALA A 17 3.05 -9.35 15.35
C ALA A 17 2.52 -10.45 16.28
N LEU A 18 2.84 -11.72 16.00
CA LEU A 18 2.49 -12.85 16.85
C LEU A 18 3.19 -12.75 18.21
N GLY A 19 4.49 -12.47 18.25
CA GLY A 19 5.22 -12.27 19.50
C GLY A 19 4.64 -11.12 20.33
N ALA A 20 4.32 -9.99 19.70
CA ALA A 20 3.70 -8.86 20.35
C ALA A 20 2.28 -9.18 20.86
N ALA A 21 1.48 -9.93 20.09
CA ALA A 21 0.16 -10.39 20.51
C ALA A 21 0.26 -11.33 21.72
N LEU A 22 1.19 -12.28 21.73
CA LEU A 22 1.42 -13.15 22.90
C LEU A 22 1.88 -12.36 24.13
N LEU A 23 2.78 -11.39 23.96
CA LEU A 23 3.23 -10.53 25.05
C LEU A 23 2.10 -9.65 25.61
N SER A 24 1.16 -9.22 24.75
CA SER A 24 0.01 -8.41 25.18
C SER A 24 -0.92 -9.15 26.14
N LEU A 25 -0.95 -10.49 26.12
CA LEU A 25 -1.75 -11.32 27.02
C LEU A 25 -1.32 -11.18 28.49
N PHE A 26 -0.09 -10.74 28.75
CA PHE A 26 0.38 -10.41 30.10
C PHE A 26 -0.10 -9.04 30.57
N VAL A 27 -0.55 -8.17 29.67
CA VAL A 27 -1.00 -6.80 29.96
C VAL A 27 -2.52 -6.74 30.17
N GLY A 28 -3.26 -7.58 29.44
CA GLY A 28 -4.71 -7.67 29.53
C GLY A 28 -5.25 -8.89 28.77
N ARG A 29 -6.57 -9.09 28.81
CA ARG A 29 -7.23 -10.22 28.14
C ARG A 29 -8.01 -9.71 26.92
N PRO A 30 -7.78 -10.27 25.72
CA PRO A 30 -8.58 -9.90 24.56
C PRO A 30 -10.02 -10.41 24.71
N THR A 31 -10.94 -9.74 24.04
CA THR A 31 -12.35 -10.12 23.99
C THR A 31 -12.61 -11.17 22.91
N ALA A 32 -13.74 -11.87 23.00
CA ALA A 32 -14.12 -12.90 22.01
C ALA A 32 -14.37 -12.32 20.60
N ASP A 33 -14.71 -11.04 20.53
CA ASP A 33 -14.96 -10.24 19.32
C ASP A 33 -13.75 -9.36 18.93
N ALA A 34 -12.56 -9.65 19.46
CA ALA A 34 -11.36 -8.85 19.20
C ALA A 34 -11.06 -8.66 17.71
N VAL A 35 -11.35 -9.67 16.89
CA VAL A 35 -11.05 -9.67 15.45
C VAL A 35 -12.19 -9.03 14.66
N ASP A 36 -11.89 -7.94 13.96
CA ASP A 36 -12.80 -7.38 12.96
C ASP A 36 -12.80 -8.23 11.68
N TRP A 37 -13.68 -9.23 11.67
CA TRP A 37 -13.88 -10.12 10.53
C TRP A 37 -14.32 -9.39 9.26
N SER A 38 -14.99 -8.24 9.38
CA SER A 38 -15.39 -7.47 8.20
C SER A 38 -14.16 -6.93 7.48
N THR A 39 -13.17 -6.39 8.21
CA THR A 39 -11.89 -5.96 7.62
C THR A 39 -11.15 -7.15 7.00
N ILE A 40 -11.07 -8.29 7.69
CA ILE A 40 -10.36 -9.48 7.17
C ILE A 40 -11.00 -10.01 5.88
N LEU A 41 -12.33 -10.12 5.83
CA LEU A 41 -13.05 -10.59 4.64
C LEU A 41 -12.93 -9.62 3.47
N ALA A 42 -12.94 -8.31 3.74
CA ALA A 42 -12.74 -7.27 2.73
C ALA A 42 -11.32 -7.32 2.15
N LEU A 43 -10.30 -7.42 3.01
CA LEU A 43 -8.90 -7.58 2.60
C LEU A 43 -8.73 -8.82 1.72
N LEU A 44 -9.25 -9.97 2.16
CA LEU A 44 -9.16 -11.22 1.39
C LEU A 44 -9.79 -11.08 -0.01
N ALA A 45 -11.02 -10.58 -0.09
CA ALA A 45 -11.72 -10.43 -1.37
C ALA A 45 -10.99 -9.49 -2.33
N LEU A 46 -10.49 -8.35 -1.82
CA LEU A 46 -9.70 -7.40 -2.59
C LEU A 46 -8.37 -7.99 -3.05
N MET A 47 -7.63 -8.65 -2.17
CA MET A 47 -6.34 -9.25 -2.50
C MET A 47 -6.47 -10.34 -3.57
N ILE A 48 -7.54 -11.13 -3.55
CA ILE A 48 -7.83 -12.10 -4.63
C ILE A 48 -8.00 -11.37 -5.97
N CYS A 49 -8.84 -10.34 -6.02
CA CYS A 49 -9.08 -9.59 -7.24
C CYS A 49 -7.82 -8.89 -7.77
N VAL A 50 -7.06 -8.27 -6.86
CA VAL A 50 -5.77 -7.65 -7.17
C VAL A 50 -4.79 -8.69 -7.72
N GLN A 51 -4.70 -9.89 -7.13
CA GLN A 51 -3.83 -10.95 -7.64
C GLN A 51 -4.30 -11.49 -8.99
N LEU A 52 -5.62 -11.54 -9.26
CA LEU A 52 -6.13 -11.86 -10.60
C LEU A 52 -5.66 -10.84 -11.63
N LEU A 53 -5.85 -9.54 -11.37
CA LEU A 53 -5.42 -8.47 -12.28
C LEU A 53 -3.89 -8.48 -12.50
N ASN A 54 -3.11 -8.74 -11.45
CA ASN A 54 -1.66 -8.89 -11.52
C ASN A 54 -1.24 -10.13 -12.34
N ARG A 55 -1.91 -11.28 -12.14
CA ARG A 55 -1.65 -12.51 -12.89
C ARG A 55 -2.00 -12.37 -14.37
N LEU A 56 -3.03 -11.59 -14.68
CA LEU A 56 -3.42 -11.20 -16.03
C LEU A 56 -2.54 -10.09 -16.62
N GLN A 57 -1.52 -9.62 -15.90
CA GLN A 57 -0.52 -8.66 -16.38
C GLN A 57 -1.13 -7.36 -16.92
N VAL A 58 -2.26 -6.92 -16.35
CA VAL A 58 -3.00 -5.73 -16.83
C VAL A 58 -2.12 -4.48 -16.82
N LEU A 59 -1.35 -4.28 -15.74
CA LEU A 59 -0.49 -3.10 -15.61
C LEU A 59 0.76 -3.19 -16.50
N ASP A 60 1.32 -4.39 -16.69
CA ASP A 60 2.40 -4.61 -17.65
C ASP A 60 1.93 -4.32 -19.10
N ALA A 61 0.72 -4.76 -19.45
CA ALA A 61 0.10 -4.53 -20.76
C ALA A 61 -0.09 -3.04 -21.04
N LEU A 62 -0.60 -2.31 -20.04
CA LEU A 62 -0.77 -0.86 -20.13
C LEU A 62 0.59 -0.15 -20.27
N SER A 63 1.56 -0.51 -19.44
CA SER A 63 2.90 0.06 -19.50
C SER A 63 3.57 -0.18 -20.85
N ASN A 64 3.45 -1.39 -21.42
CA ASN A 64 4.01 -1.71 -22.73
C ASN A 64 3.40 -0.88 -23.86
N ARG A 65 2.07 -0.72 -23.85
CA ARG A 65 1.36 0.11 -24.83
C ARG A 65 1.78 1.57 -24.74
N LEU A 66 1.94 2.10 -23.53
CA LEU A 66 2.30 3.49 -23.31
C LEU A 66 3.80 3.76 -23.53
N LEU A 67 4.68 2.77 -23.35
CA LEU A 67 6.10 2.91 -23.67
C LEU A 67 6.34 3.14 -25.16
N ALA A 68 5.49 2.60 -26.04
CA ALA A 68 5.59 2.78 -27.48
C ALA A 68 5.48 4.25 -27.93
N VAL A 69 4.89 5.12 -27.11
CA VAL A 69 4.74 6.55 -27.38
C VAL A 69 5.72 7.44 -26.60
N THR A 70 6.66 6.84 -25.86
CA THR A 70 7.70 7.60 -25.13
C THR A 70 8.95 7.78 -25.99
N SER A 71 9.54 8.98 -25.94
CA SER A 71 10.72 9.35 -26.74
C SER A 71 11.93 9.76 -25.90
N THR A 72 11.75 10.02 -24.60
CA THR A 72 12.84 10.41 -23.70
C THR A 72 12.82 9.65 -22.36
N GLN A 73 13.99 9.54 -21.72
CA GLN A 73 14.16 8.97 -20.38
C GLN A 73 13.27 9.66 -19.34
N ARG A 74 13.06 10.98 -19.47
CA ARG A 74 12.13 11.74 -18.61
C ARG A 74 10.69 11.26 -18.79
N GLN A 75 10.23 11.07 -20.02
CA GLN A 75 8.88 10.56 -20.29
C GLN A 75 8.70 9.14 -19.76
N VAL A 76 9.72 8.28 -19.84
CA VAL A 76 9.70 6.96 -19.19
C VAL A 76 9.51 7.10 -17.67
N VAL A 77 10.27 8.00 -17.03
CA VAL A 77 10.11 8.25 -15.59
C VAL A 77 8.71 8.77 -15.26
N GLN A 78 8.18 9.71 -16.04
CA GLN A 78 6.83 10.25 -15.89
C GLN A 78 5.77 9.17 -16.04
N LEU A 79 5.92 8.31 -17.05
CA LEU A 79 5.03 7.19 -17.31
C LEU A 79 5.01 6.22 -16.13
N PHE A 80 6.17 5.72 -15.70
CA PHE A 80 6.25 4.77 -14.58
C PHE A 80 5.80 5.38 -13.26
N THR A 81 6.07 6.67 -13.03
CA THR A 81 5.59 7.38 -11.84
C THR A 81 4.06 7.52 -11.88
N GLY A 82 3.49 7.92 -13.01
CA GLY A 82 2.04 8.05 -13.18
C GLY A 82 1.32 6.70 -13.10
N LEU A 83 1.88 5.66 -13.71
CA LEU A 83 1.37 4.29 -13.61
C LEU A 83 1.48 3.74 -12.18
N ALA A 84 2.55 4.05 -11.45
CA ALA A 84 2.66 3.66 -10.06
C ALA A 84 1.61 4.36 -9.19
N PHE A 85 1.39 5.65 -9.45
CA PHE A 85 0.41 6.44 -8.72
C PHE A 85 -1.02 5.97 -8.97
N ALA A 86 -1.43 5.87 -10.24
CA ALA A 86 -2.78 5.40 -10.61
C ALA A 86 -2.97 3.90 -10.35
N GLY A 87 -1.95 3.09 -10.64
CA GLY A 87 -1.97 1.64 -10.41
C GLY A 87 -2.17 1.29 -8.95
N ALA A 88 -1.49 2.01 -8.03
CA ALA A 88 -1.63 1.75 -6.60
C ALA A 88 -3.00 2.13 -6.02
N MET A 89 -3.79 2.97 -6.70
CA MET A 89 -5.19 3.22 -6.33
C MET A 89 -6.08 1.98 -6.50
N VAL A 90 -5.68 1.04 -7.37
CA VAL A 90 -6.47 -0.13 -7.75
C VAL A 90 -5.83 -1.43 -7.27
N LEU A 91 -4.55 -1.62 -7.60
CA LEU A 91 -3.81 -2.86 -7.35
C LEU A 91 -3.13 -2.90 -5.98
N THR A 92 -3.23 -1.85 -5.18
CA THR A 92 -2.39 -1.61 -4.01
C THR A 92 -0.94 -1.25 -4.29
N ASN A 93 -0.31 -0.57 -3.33
CA ASN A 93 1.07 -0.11 -3.42
C ASN A 93 2.06 -1.29 -3.60
N ASP A 94 1.92 -2.36 -2.82
CA ASP A 94 2.86 -3.47 -2.83
C ASP A 94 2.84 -4.25 -4.16
N VAL A 95 1.65 -4.56 -4.66
CA VAL A 95 1.51 -5.26 -5.95
C VAL A 95 1.93 -4.37 -7.09
N THR A 96 1.59 -3.08 -7.06
CA THR A 96 2.05 -2.11 -8.07
C THR A 96 3.57 -2.08 -8.17
N ILE A 97 4.29 -2.10 -7.04
CA ILE A 97 5.76 -2.15 -7.03
C ILE A 97 6.26 -3.49 -7.57
N LEU A 98 5.67 -4.62 -7.16
CA LEU A 98 5.99 -5.97 -7.68
C LEU A 98 5.82 -6.10 -9.19
N THR A 99 4.87 -5.37 -9.77
CA THR A 99 4.62 -5.38 -11.22
C THR A 99 5.52 -4.38 -11.95
N LEU A 100 5.54 -3.12 -11.54
CA LEU A 100 6.20 -2.05 -12.29
C LEU A 100 7.72 -2.02 -12.13
N LEU A 101 8.26 -2.35 -10.95
CA LEU A 101 9.68 -2.21 -10.70
C LEU A 101 10.53 -3.17 -11.56
N PRO A 102 10.19 -4.45 -11.74
CA PRO A 102 10.91 -5.32 -12.67
C PRO A 102 10.88 -4.82 -14.11
N MET A 103 9.74 -4.26 -14.52
CA MET A 103 9.58 -3.69 -15.86
C MET A 103 10.42 -2.41 -16.03
N LEU A 104 10.44 -1.54 -15.02
CA LEU A 104 11.30 -0.36 -14.99
C LEU A 104 12.78 -0.75 -15.06
N VAL A 105 13.21 -1.78 -14.34
CA VAL A 105 14.59 -2.31 -14.40
C VAL A 105 14.93 -2.80 -15.81
N LEU A 106 14.02 -3.54 -16.44
CA LEU A 106 14.21 -4.02 -17.82
C LEU A 106 14.42 -2.84 -18.79
N VAL A 107 13.54 -1.84 -18.74
CA VAL A 107 13.65 -0.64 -19.59
C VAL A 107 14.94 0.12 -19.26
N ALA A 108 15.27 0.27 -17.98
CA ALA A 108 16.48 0.99 -17.57
C ALA A 108 17.76 0.34 -18.08
N ARG A 109 17.85 -1.00 -18.07
CA ARG A 109 18.98 -1.75 -18.65
C ARG A 109 19.11 -1.53 -20.15
N GLN A 110 18.00 -1.65 -20.88
CA GLN A 110 17.98 -1.47 -22.34
C GLN A 110 18.39 -0.05 -22.75
N GLN A 111 17.92 0.94 -21.99
CA GLN A 111 18.12 2.37 -22.29
C GLN A 111 19.34 2.97 -21.57
N LYS A 112 20.13 2.16 -20.86
CA LYS A 112 21.27 2.58 -20.02
C LYS A 112 20.90 3.75 -19.10
N MET A 113 19.72 3.69 -18.48
CA MET A 113 19.20 4.69 -17.55
C MET A 113 19.72 4.46 -16.14
N ALA A 114 19.99 5.56 -15.41
CA ALA A 114 20.20 5.47 -13.98
C ALA A 114 18.89 5.12 -13.26
N LEU A 115 18.89 4.02 -12.51
CA LEU A 115 17.68 3.44 -11.93
C LEU A 115 17.21 4.12 -10.63
N ALA A 116 18.13 4.76 -9.89
CA ALA A 116 17.89 5.26 -8.54
C ALA A 116 16.71 6.24 -8.45
N LEU A 117 16.71 7.31 -9.27
CA LEU A 117 15.62 8.29 -9.29
C LEU A 117 14.28 7.65 -9.71
N PRO A 118 14.18 6.96 -10.86
CA PRO A 118 12.93 6.29 -11.26
C PRO A 118 12.38 5.35 -10.18
N ALA A 119 13.23 4.53 -9.53
CA ALA A 119 12.80 3.60 -8.50
C ALA A 119 12.27 4.32 -7.25
N VAL A 120 12.90 5.41 -6.83
CA VAL A 120 12.42 6.25 -5.72
C VAL A 120 11.07 6.89 -6.07
N LEU A 121 10.90 7.41 -7.28
CA LEU A 121 9.65 8.03 -7.69
C LEU A 121 8.52 7.01 -7.81
N VAL A 122 8.79 5.79 -8.30
CA VAL A 122 7.80 4.71 -8.35
C VAL A 122 7.30 4.36 -6.95
N VAL A 123 8.18 4.19 -5.96
CA VAL A 123 7.75 3.82 -4.60
C VAL A 123 7.02 4.96 -3.89
N MET A 124 7.48 6.20 -4.05
CA MET A 124 6.77 7.37 -3.50
C MET A 124 5.39 7.53 -4.16
N ALA A 125 5.30 7.37 -5.48
CA ALA A 125 4.04 7.40 -6.21
C ALA A 125 3.09 6.28 -5.77
N ALA A 126 3.57 5.06 -5.57
CA ALA A 126 2.75 3.95 -5.12
C ALA A 126 2.16 4.21 -3.72
N ASN A 127 2.97 4.72 -2.77
CA ASN A 127 2.47 5.09 -1.45
C ASN A 127 1.41 6.21 -1.53
N LEU A 128 1.69 7.30 -2.25
CA LEU A 128 0.77 8.44 -2.34
C LEU A 128 -0.49 8.13 -3.15
N GLY A 129 -0.37 7.38 -4.24
CA GLY A 129 -1.49 6.94 -5.05
C GLY A 129 -2.44 6.01 -4.28
N SER A 130 -1.89 5.05 -3.54
CA SER A 130 -2.69 4.14 -2.70
C SER A 130 -3.49 4.86 -1.62
N ALA A 131 -3.07 6.06 -1.20
CA ALA A 131 -3.74 6.85 -0.19
C ALA A 131 -5.11 7.37 -0.65
N PHE A 132 -5.37 7.43 -1.96
CA PHE A 132 -6.57 8.06 -2.50
C PHE A 132 -7.85 7.21 -2.32
N THR A 133 -7.75 5.89 -2.35
CA THR A 133 -8.89 4.95 -2.30
C THR A 133 -8.90 4.12 -1.02
N PRO A 134 -10.08 3.70 -0.52
CA PRO A 134 -10.15 2.83 0.67
C PRO A 134 -9.39 1.52 0.47
N PHE A 135 -9.50 0.93 -0.71
CA PHE A 135 -8.90 -0.36 -1.06
C PHE A 135 -7.48 -0.22 -1.64
N GLY A 136 -6.93 0.98 -1.78
CA GLY A 136 -5.58 1.20 -2.29
C GLY A 136 -4.51 0.65 -1.35
N ASN A 137 -4.77 0.59 -0.04
CA ASN A 137 -3.87 -0.06 0.90
C ASN A 137 -4.62 -0.61 2.13
N PRO A 138 -4.01 -1.57 2.86
CA PRO A 138 -4.69 -2.23 3.98
C PRO A 138 -5.09 -1.28 5.11
N GLN A 139 -4.27 -0.28 5.41
CA GLN A 139 -4.54 0.69 6.47
C GLN A 139 -5.75 1.58 6.16
N ASN A 140 -5.92 2.00 4.91
CA ASN A 140 -7.08 2.80 4.51
C ASN A 140 -8.37 1.99 4.56
N LEU A 141 -8.31 0.71 4.17
CA LEU A 141 -9.46 -0.16 4.22
C LEU A 141 -9.91 -0.36 5.67
N TYR A 142 -8.94 -0.58 6.57
CA TYR A 142 -9.20 -0.68 7.99
C TYR A 142 -9.77 0.63 8.57
N LEU A 143 -9.18 1.80 8.25
CA LEU A 143 -9.73 3.10 8.69
C LEU A 143 -11.17 3.32 8.20
N PHE A 144 -11.45 2.93 6.96
CA PHE A 144 -12.78 3.04 6.36
C PHE A 144 -13.81 2.16 7.08
N ALA A 145 -13.43 0.93 7.45
CA ALA A 145 -14.26 0.00 8.21
C ALA A 145 -14.41 0.44 9.67
N HIS A 146 -13.31 0.64 10.40
CA HIS A 146 -13.27 0.98 11.82
C HIS A 146 -14.04 2.25 12.16
N TYR A 147 -13.80 3.34 11.42
CA TYR A 147 -14.52 4.61 11.63
C TYR A 147 -15.86 4.68 10.91
N GLN A 148 -16.29 3.59 10.27
CA GLN A 148 -17.55 3.50 9.54
C GLN A 148 -17.73 4.61 8.50
N LEU A 149 -16.64 5.09 7.89
CA LEU A 149 -16.66 6.25 6.98
C LEU A 149 -17.59 6.00 5.79
N SER A 150 -18.31 7.04 5.36
CA SER A 150 -18.98 7.02 4.06
C SER A 150 -17.98 7.24 2.93
N ALA A 151 -18.29 6.77 1.72
CA ALA A 151 -17.44 7.01 0.54
C ALA A 151 -17.12 8.51 0.35
N GLY A 152 -18.14 9.36 0.47
CA GLY A 152 -17.97 10.81 0.35
C GLY A 152 -17.14 11.43 1.49
N ALA A 153 -17.19 10.89 2.71
CA ALA A 153 -16.30 11.33 3.78
C ALA A 153 -14.84 10.94 3.48
N PHE A 154 -14.60 9.70 3.06
CA PHE A 154 -13.26 9.23 2.73
C PHE A 154 -12.62 10.04 1.59
N PHE A 155 -13.33 10.26 0.48
CA PHE A 155 -12.79 11.02 -0.65
C PHE A 155 -12.60 12.52 -0.35
N ARG A 156 -13.35 13.09 0.61
CA ARG A 156 -13.07 14.44 1.12
C ARG A 156 -11.76 14.49 1.91
N LEU A 157 -11.43 13.43 2.65
CA LEU A 157 -10.16 13.34 3.38
C LEU A 157 -8.97 13.08 2.44
N SER A 158 -9.16 12.24 1.42
CA SER A 158 -8.08 11.77 0.55
C SER A 158 -7.80 12.71 -0.64
N SER A 159 -8.78 13.48 -1.11
CA SER A 159 -8.60 14.35 -2.29
C SER A 159 -7.57 15.47 -2.14
N PRO A 160 -7.39 16.17 -1.00
CA PRO A 160 -6.33 17.17 -0.87
C PRO A 160 -4.94 16.52 -0.88
N LEU A 161 -4.82 15.32 -0.28
CA LEU A 161 -3.59 14.53 -0.34
C LEU A 161 -3.31 14.03 -1.76
N LEU A 162 -4.34 13.65 -2.53
CA LEU A 162 -4.22 13.30 -3.94
C LEU A 162 -3.63 14.48 -4.73
N VAL A 163 -4.21 15.68 -4.60
CA VAL A 163 -3.75 16.86 -5.34
C VAL A 163 -2.31 17.21 -4.95
N GLY A 164 -2.01 17.27 -3.64
CA GLY A 164 -0.65 17.51 -3.16
C GLY A 164 0.34 16.45 -3.66
N GLY A 165 -0.04 15.18 -3.60
CA GLY A 165 0.77 14.06 -4.08
C GLY A 165 1.04 14.13 -5.57
N VAL A 166 0.03 14.41 -6.41
CA VAL A 166 0.19 14.58 -7.86
C VAL A 166 1.14 15.72 -8.16
N LEU A 167 0.97 16.89 -7.52
CA LEU A 167 1.83 18.06 -7.76
C LEU A 167 3.29 17.77 -7.38
N VAL A 168 3.50 17.16 -6.21
CA VAL A 168 4.85 16.77 -5.74
C VAL A 168 5.47 15.77 -6.70
N MET A 169 4.74 14.70 -7.05
CA MET A 169 5.28 13.66 -7.94
C MET A 169 5.59 14.23 -9.33
N LEU A 170 4.68 15.00 -9.93
CA LEU A 170 4.92 15.66 -11.22
C LEU A 170 6.18 16.55 -11.16
N GLY A 171 6.32 17.39 -10.14
CA GLY A 171 7.50 18.24 -9.95
C GLY A 171 8.80 17.42 -9.86
N LEU A 172 8.79 16.34 -9.08
CA LEU A 172 9.97 15.48 -8.92
C LEU A 172 10.35 14.74 -10.20
N THR A 173 9.41 14.45 -11.11
CA THR A 173 9.76 13.82 -12.41
C THR A 173 10.67 14.69 -13.27
N TYR A 174 10.65 16.02 -13.11
CA TYR A 174 11.52 16.93 -13.87
C TYR A 174 13.00 16.83 -13.48
N LEU A 175 13.32 16.20 -12.34
CA LEU A 175 14.68 15.84 -11.96
C LEU A 175 15.30 14.82 -12.95
N ALA A 176 14.47 14.06 -13.67
CA ALA A 176 14.93 13.18 -14.73
C ALA A 176 15.36 13.99 -15.97
N ARG A 177 16.52 13.66 -16.53
CA ARG A 177 17.04 14.32 -17.73
C ARG A 177 16.31 13.81 -18.99
N PRO A 178 15.94 14.68 -19.95
CA PRO A 178 15.23 14.29 -21.16
C PRO A 178 16.20 13.75 -22.22
N ARG A 179 16.91 12.66 -21.91
CA ARG A 179 17.78 12.00 -22.88
C ARG A 179 16.94 11.19 -23.87
N PRO A 180 17.24 11.20 -25.18
CA PRO A 180 16.56 10.34 -26.14
C PRO A 180 16.66 8.87 -25.75
N ILE A 181 15.60 8.11 -26.02
CA ILE A 181 15.60 6.65 -25.90
C ILE A 181 15.43 6.04 -27.28
N VAL A 182 16.01 4.85 -27.47
CA VAL A 182 15.70 4.03 -28.64
C VAL A 182 14.33 3.39 -28.36
N THR A 183 13.46 3.33 -29.37
CA THR A 183 12.10 2.77 -29.24
C THR A 183 12.14 1.48 -28.42
N PRO A 184 11.55 1.46 -27.21
CA PRO A 184 11.71 0.33 -26.32
C PRO A 184 11.02 -0.89 -26.94
N PRO A 185 11.69 -2.06 -27.01
CA PRO A 185 11.07 -3.27 -27.53
C PRO A 185 9.86 -3.64 -26.68
N VAL A 186 8.70 -3.73 -27.31
CA VAL A 186 7.45 -4.10 -26.67
C VAL A 186 7.53 -5.57 -26.29
N ARG A 187 7.39 -5.89 -25.00
CA ARG A 187 7.27 -7.28 -24.56
C ARG A 187 5.89 -7.81 -25.00
N GLN A 188 5.85 -8.98 -25.63
CA GLN A 188 4.58 -9.65 -25.90
C GLN A 188 3.95 -10.06 -24.56
N ILE A 189 2.76 -9.55 -24.30
CA ILE A 189 1.95 -9.91 -23.13
C ILE A 189 0.76 -10.71 -23.63
N PRO A 190 0.45 -11.85 -23.00
CA PRO A 190 -0.72 -12.65 -23.35
C PRO A 190 -1.99 -11.80 -23.27
N ASP A 191 -2.78 -11.81 -24.34
CA ASP A 191 -4.05 -11.09 -24.37
C ASP A 191 -5.18 -12.00 -23.87
N HIS A 192 -5.80 -11.61 -22.75
CA HIS A 192 -6.87 -12.36 -22.11
C HIS A 192 -8.07 -11.46 -21.83
N PRO A 193 -8.69 -10.86 -22.87
CA PRO A 193 -9.68 -9.79 -22.70
C PRO A 193 -10.88 -10.25 -21.88
N VAL A 194 -11.38 -11.46 -22.12
CA VAL A 194 -12.52 -12.03 -21.37
C VAL A 194 -12.17 -12.22 -19.89
N ALA A 195 -11.00 -12.79 -19.57
CA ALA A 195 -10.58 -13.00 -18.19
C ALA A 195 -10.34 -11.66 -17.46
N ILE A 196 -9.82 -10.66 -18.16
CA ILE A 196 -9.67 -9.29 -17.63
C ILE A 196 -11.03 -8.69 -17.35
N SER A 197 -11.99 -8.78 -18.27
CA SER A 197 -13.35 -8.29 -18.05
C SER A 197 -14.03 -8.99 -16.87
N LEU A 198 -13.88 -10.30 -16.73
CA LEU A 198 -14.43 -11.06 -15.60
C LEU A 198 -13.75 -10.66 -14.28
N ALA A 199 -12.42 -10.50 -14.26
CA ALA A 199 -11.69 -10.06 -13.08
C ALA A 199 -12.07 -8.62 -12.66
N LEU A 200 -12.27 -7.72 -13.62
CA LEU A 200 -12.75 -6.36 -13.37
C LEU A 200 -14.20 -6.33 -12.88
N GLY A 201 -15.07 -7.17 -13.44
CA GLY A 201 -16.44 -7.34 -12.96
C GLY A 201 -16.48 -7.87 -11.53
N LEU A 202 -15.64 -8.86 -11.21
CA LEU A 202 -15.48 -9.38 -9.87
C LEU A 202 -14.95 -8.31 -8.89
N PHE A 203 -13.96 -7.54 -9.32
CA PHE A 203 -13.43 -6.42 -8.54
C PHE A 203 -14.52 -5.40 -8.25
N GLY A 204 -15.32 -5.01 -9.25
CA GLY A 204 -16.48 -4.12 -9.08
C GLY A 204 -17.50 -4.64 -8.08
N LEU A 205 -17.81 -5.94 -8.12
CA LEU A 205 -18.68 -6.59 -7.13
C LEU A 205 -18.08 -6.52 -5.71
N VAL A 206 -16.76 -6.75 -5.59
CA VAL A 206 -16.04 -6.60 -4.32
C VAL A 206 -16.13 -5.17 -3.78
N LEU A 207 -15.99 -4.17 -4.64
CA LEU A 207 -16.14 -2.77 -4.24
C LEU A 207 -17.55 -2.47 -3.71
N LEU A 208 -18.61 -3.05 -4.29
CA LEU A 208 -19.96 -2.91 -3.74
C LEU A 208 -20.07 -3.49 -2.32
N GLY A 209 -19.37 -4.59 -2.03
CA GLY A 209 -19.26 -5.12 -0.67
C GLY A 209 -18.51 -4.19 0.28
N VAL A 210 -17.35 -3.67 -0.13
CA VAL A 210 -16.52 -2.74 0.65
C VAL A 210 -17.28 -1.46 0.98
N PHE A 211 -18.01 -0.91 0.02
CA PHE A 211 -18.86 0.28 0.21
C PHE A 211 -20.20 -0.02 0.90
N ARG A 212 -20.39 -1.24 1.44
CA ARG A 212 -21.58 -1.68 2.18
C ARG A 212 -22.88 -1.64 1.39
N VAL A 213 -22.80 -1.68 0.06
CA VAL A 213 -23.97 -1.80 -0.84
C VAL A 213 -24.45 -3.26 -0.86
N LEU A 214 -23.53 -4.21 -0.77
CA LEU A 214 -23.82 -5.64 -0.70
C LEU A 214 -23.24 -6.26 0.58
N PRO A 215 -23.83 -7.36 1.10
CA PRO A 215 -23.29 -8.02 2.29
C PRO A 215 -21.92 -8.62 1.99
N LEU A 216 -20.92 -8.22 2.78
CA LEU A 216 -19.53 -8.54 2.52
C LEU A 216 -19.25 -10.06 2.48
N GLY A 217 -19.89 -10.85 3.34
CA GLY A 217 -19.70 -12.31 3.36
C GLY A 217 -20.03 -12.99 2.04
N TRP A 218 -21.14 -12.61 1.40
CA TRP A 218 -21.53 -13.14 0.07
C TRP A 218 -20.56 -12.70 -1.01
N VAL A 219 -20.16 -11.44 -0.98
CA VAL A 219 -19.22 -10.87 -1.94
C VAL A 219 -17.84 -11.55 -1.84
N THR A 220 -17.35 -11.79 -0.62
CA THR A 220 -16.10 -12.53 -0.39
C THR A 220 -16.20 -13.98 -0.87
N LEU A 221 -17.33 -14.66 -0.64
CA LEU A 221 -17.56 -16.01 -1.16
C LEU A 221 -17.48 -16.05 -2.69
N VAL A 222 -18.15 -15.11 -3.36
CA VAL A 222 -18.10 -14.98 -4.82
C VAL A 222 -16.67 -14.66 -5.29
N ALA A 223 -15.93 -13.81 -4.58
CA ALA A 223 -14.52 -13.52 -4.88
C ALA A 223 -13.63 -14.76 -4.79
N VAL A 224 -13.81 -15.59 -3.75
CA VAL A 224 -13.06 -16.84 -3.59
C VAL A 224 -13.40 -17.83 -4.71
N ILE A 225 -14.68 -18.08 -4.97
CA ILE A 225 -15.12 -19.01 -6.03
C ILE A 225 -14.64 -18.50 -7.39
N GLY A 226 -14.90 -17.23 -7.72
CA GLY A 226 -14.47 -16.60 -8.96
C GLY A 226 -12.96 -16.65 -9.15
N GLY A 227 -12.18 -16.38 -8.09
CA GLY A 227 -10.73 -16.50 -8.11
C GLY A 227 -10.25 -17.93 -8.37
N LEU A 228 -10.86 -18.93 -7.74
CA LEU A 228 -10.53 -20.35 -7.95
C LEU A 228 -10.89 -20.84 -9.35
N LEU A 229 -11.95 -20.30 -9.96
CA LEU A 229 -12.39 -20.65 -11.31
C LEU A 229 -11.54 -19.95 -12.39
N LEU A 230 -11.20 -18.67 -12.19
CA LEU A 230 -10.42 -17.89 -13.16
C LEU A 230 -8.92 -18.23 -13.11
N ASP A 231 -8.31 -18.23 -11.92
CA ASP A 231 -6.91 -18.60 -11.73
C ASP A 231 -6.63 -18.99 -10.27
N ARG A 232 -6.61 -20.30 -9.99
CA ARG A 232 -6.26 -20.84 -8.66
C ARG A 232 -4.95 -20.31 -8.11
N ARG A 233 -3.98 -19.98 -8.99
CA ARG A 233 -2.68 -19.43 -8.55
C ARG A 233 -2.79 -17.99 -8.05
N ALA A 234 -3.82 -17.24 -8.47
CA ALA A 234 -4.10 -15.91 -7.92
C ALA A 234 -4.47 -16.03 -6.44
N VAL A 235 -5.37 -16.96 -6.10
CA VAL A 235 -5.77 -17.23 -4.70
C VAL A 235 -4.56 -17.69 -3.86
N GLN A 236 -3.72 -18.59 -4.39
CA GLN A 236 -2.49 -19.04 -3.70
C GLN A 236 -1.42 -17.95 -3.52
N ARG A 237 -1.51 -16.84 -4.26
CA ARG A 237 -0.60 -15.70 -4.17
C ARG A 237 -1.09 -14.58 -3.29
N VAL A 238 -2.29 -14.71 -2.71
CA VAL A 238 -2.74 -13.81 -1.66
C VAL A 238 -1.73 -13.83 -0.51
N ASP A 239 -1.47 -12.65 0.05
CA ASP A 239 -0.61 -12.51 1.21
C ASP A 239 -1.40 -12.84 2.49
N TYR A 240 -1.49 -14.14 2.77
CA TYR A 240 -2.12 -14.65 3.99
C TYR A 240 -1.33 -14.25 5.25
N GLY A 241 -0.03 -13.94 5.13
CA GLY A 241 0.80 -13.45 6.24
C GLY A 241 0.31 -12.10 6.73
N LEU A 242 -0.05 -11.21 5.81
CA LEU A 242 -0.68 -9.94 6.12
C LEU A 242 -2.05 -10.13 6.83
N LEU A 243 -2.91 -11.03 6.35
CA LEU A 243 -4.21 -11.30 6.99
C LEU A 243 -4.02 -11.79 8.44
N LEU A 244 -3.11 -12.73 8.67
CA LEU A 244 -2.78 -13.22 10.01
C LEU A 244 -2.14 -12.14 10.88
N THR A 245 -1.35 -11.25 10.28
CA THR A 245 -0.76 -10.10 10.96
C THR A 245 -1.84 -9.15 11.49
N PHE A 246 -2.88 -8.87 10.68
CA PHE A 246 -4.04 -8.09 11.14
C PHE A 246 -4.77 -8.77 12.30
N ILE A 247 -4.97 -10.08 12.23
CA ILE A 247 -5.57 -10.85 13.33
C ILE A 247 -4.71 -10.73 14.59
N CYS A 248 -3.39 -10.85 14.49
CA CYS A 248 -2.48 -10.67 15.62
C CYS A 248 -2.58 -9.25 16.21
N PHE A 249 -2.64 -8.22 15.36
CA PHE A 249 -2.80 -6.84 15.84
C PHE A 249 -4.17 -6.60 16.47
N PHE A 250 -5.25 -7.17 15.96
CA PHE A 250 -6.57 -7.08 16.59
C PHE A 250 -6.58 -7.72 17.98
N ILE A 251 -5.97 -8.91 18.13
CA ILE A 251 -5.80 -9.56 19.44
C ILE A 251 -4.94 -8.69 20.35
N LEU A 252 -3.81 -8.19 19.86
CA LEU A 252 -2.90 -7.32 20.60
C LEU A 252 -3.63 -6.09 21.12
N VAL A 253 -4.33 -5.38 20.22
CA VAL A 253 -4.98 -4.12 20.55
C VAL A 253 -6.12 -4.36 21.50
N SER A 254 -6.93 -5.40 21.30
CA SER A 254 -7.97 -5.81 22.25
C SER A 254 -7.37 -6.11 23.63
N ALA A 255 -6.25 -6.84 23.72
CA ALA A 255 -5.64 -7.13 25.02
C ALA A 255 -5.17 -5.85 25.75
N ILE A 256 -4.49 -4.93 25.05
CA ILE A 256 -3.95 -3.71 25.69
C ILE A 256 -5.02 -2.63 25.92
N SER A 257 -6.09 -2.59 25.12
CA SER A 257 -7.15 -1.58 25.22
C SER A 257 -8.06 -1.75 26.42
N HIS A 258 -7.88 -2.83 27.21
CA HIS A 258 -8.57 -3.04 28.48
C HIS A 258 -7.73 -2.63 29.69
N ASN A 259 -6.46 -2.28 29.50
CA ASN A 259 -5.60 -1.85 30.60
C ASN A 259 -5.78 -0.34 30.86
N PRO A 260 -6.28 0.08 32.05
CA PRO A 260 -6.61 1.49 32.31
C PRO A 260 -5.41 2.44 32.19
N GLN A 261 -4.20 1.96 32.51
CA GLN A 261 -2.97 2.78 32.40
C GLN A 261 -2.60 3.03 30.94
N VAL A 262 -2.75 2.01 30.09
CA VAL A 262 -2.51 2.15 28.64
C VAL A 262 -3.52 3.13 28.05
N ILE A 263 -4.81 2.97 28.36
CA ILE A 263 -5.87 3.87 27.88
C ILE A 263 -5.57 5.31 28.31
N ALA A 264 -5.29 5.54 29.60
CA ALA A 264 -5.00 6.88 30.11
C ALA A 264 -3.74 7.50 29.46
N GLY A 265 -2.71 6.70 29.24
CA GLY A 265 -1.49 7.12 28.54
C GLY A 265 -1.75 7.50 27.08
N MET A 266 -2.47 6.65 26.34
CA MET A 266 -2.82 6.89 24.95
C MET A 266 -3.76 8.10 24.79
N GLN A 267 -4.78 8.24 25.64
CA GLN A 267 -5.68 9.39 25.63
C GLN A 267 -4.95 10.71 25.92
N ARG A 268 -3.94 10.69 26.81
CA ARG A 268 -3.10 11.86 27.06
C ARG A 268 -2.24 12.21 25.85
N LEU A 269 -1.64 11.21 25.21
CA LEU A 269 -0.79 11.38 24.03
C LEU A 269 -1.59 11.84 22.80
N MET A 270 -2.83 11.37 22.66
CA MET A 270 -3.67 11.53 21.48
C MET A 270 -4.85 12.49 21.71
N ARG A 271 -4.67 13.46 22.62
CA ARG A 271 -5.75 14.36 23.08
C ARG A 271 -6.28 15.32 22.01
N THR A 272 -5.46 15.70 21.04
CA THR A 272 -5.81 16.69 20.01
C THR A 272 -5.60 16.12 18.61
N PRO A 273 -6.27 16.64 17.56
CA PRO A 273 -6.05 16.22 16.18
C PRO A 273 -4.57 16.29 15.79
N HIS A 274 -3.88 17.38 16.13
CA HIS A 274 -2.46 17.54 15.87
C HIS A 274 -1.57 16.52 16.59
N ALA A 275 -1.93 16.16 17.83
CA ALA A 275 -1.20 15.14 18.57
C ALA A 275 -1.38 13.76 17.93
N VAL A 276 -2.62 13.39 17.56
CA VAL A 276 -2.91 12.14 16.82
C VAL A 276 -2.13 12.08 15.52
N TYR A 277 -2.11 13.18 14.76
CA TYR A 277 -1.40 13.29 13.51
C TYR A 277 0.11 13.06 13.68
N LEU A 278 0.75 13.73 14.63
CA LEU A 278 2.18 13.55 14.88
C LEU A 278 2.50 12.16 15.42
N THR A 279 1.71 11.65 16.37
CA THR A 279 1.90 10.30 16.93
C THR A 279 1.82 9.25 15.83
N SER A 280 0.84 9.33 14.93
CA SER A 280 0.69 8.38 13.83
C SER A 280 1.75 8.53 12.73
N LEU A 281 2.16 9.76 12.43
CA LEU A 281 3.27 10.02 11.50
C LEU A 281 4.59 9.44 12.03
N VAL A 282 4.92 9.68 13.30
CA VAL A 282 6.14 9.16 13.95
C VAL A 282 6.08 7.66 14.13
N ALA A 283 4.96 7.11 14.59
CA ALA A 283 4.79 5.67 14.74
C ALA A 283 5.00 4.96 13.41
N SER A 284 4.47 5.50 12.31
CA SER A 284 4.67 4.93 10.98
C SER A 284 6.16 4.80 10.64
N GLN A 285 7.01 5.77 10.99
CA GLN A 285 8.46 5.71 10.71
C GLN A 285 9.19 4.54 11.40
N VAL A 286 8.63 4.03 12.51
CA VAL A 286 9.26 3.03 13.38
C VAL A 286 8.66 1.64 13.18
N ILE A 287 7.34 1.54 13.09
CA ILE A 287 6.61 0.27 13.03
C ILE A 287 5.84 0.05 11.73
N SER A 288 5.99 0.94 10.74
CA SER A 288 5.21 0.99 9.49
C SER A 288 3.78 1.49 9.65
N ASN A 289 3.24 2.06 8.58
CA ASN A 289 1.90 2.65 8.51
C ASN A 289 0.76 1.66 8.82
N VAL A 290 0.83 0.41 8.35
CA VAL A 290 -0.21 -0.61 8.63
C VAL A 290 -0.32 -0.94 10.13
N PRO A 291 0.76 -1.42 10.80
CA PRO A 291 0.74 -1.66 12.25
C PRO A 291 0.40 -0.42 13.06
N ALA A 292 0.95 0.76 12.69
CA ALA A 292 0.66 2.01 13.38
C ALA A 292 -0.84 2.36 13.34
N THR A 293 -1.50 2.14 12.19
CA THR A 293 -2.93 2.41 12.05
C THR A 293 -3.76 1.51 12.95
N VAL A 294 -3.52 0.19 12.92
CA VAL A 294 -4.28 -0.77 13.73
C VAL A 294 -4.09 -0.52 15.22
N LEU A 295 -2.86 -0.21 15.63
CA LEU A 295 -2.52 0.08 17.02
C LEU A 295 -3.19 1.35 17.56
N LEU A 296 -3.22 2.42 16.75
CA LEU A 296 -3.63 3.75 17.22
C LEU A 296 -5.13 4.04 17.04
N ALA A 297 -5.80 3.44 16.05
CA ALA A 297 -7.19 3.76 15.74
C ALA A 297 -8.18 3.56 16.91
N PRO A 298 -8.05 2.52 17.76
CA PRO A 298 -8.98 2.34 18.88
C PRO A 298 -8.85 3.36 20.00
N PHE A 299 -7.76 4.15 20.04
CA PHE A 299 -7.51 5.15 21.09
C PHE A 299 -7.89 6.58 20.70
N THR A 300 -8.46 6.80 19.51
CA THR A 300 -8.83 8.14 19.06
C THR A 300 -10.07 8.17 18.17
N SER A 301 -10.85 9.24 18.28
CA SER A 301 -11.96 9.56 17.38
C SER A 301 -11.54 10.51 16.23
N HIS A 302 -10.30 11.01 16.23
CA HIS A 302 -9.81 11.96 15.21
C HIS A 302 -9.37 11.23 13.93
N SER A 303 -10.33 10.62 13.23
CA SER A 303 -10.09 9.81 12.03
C SER A 303 -9.34 10.55 10.92
N ALA A 304 -9.64 11.84 10.70
CA ALA A 304 -8.94 12.68 9.73
C ALA A 304 -7.45 12.83 10.06
N ALA A 305 -7.12 13.07 11.32
CA ALA A 305 -5.75 13.23 11.77
C ALA A 305 -4.96 11.92 11.64
N LEU A 306 -5.58 10.81 12.05
CA LEU A 306 -4.96 9.49 11.92
C LEU A 306 -4.76 9.12 10.45
N PHE A 307 -5.77 9.32 9.60
CA PHE A 307 -5.70 9.08 8.16
C PHE A 307 -4.53 9.83 7.51
N TRP A 308 -4.42 11.13 7.76
CA TRP A 308 -3.33 11.93 7.20
C TRP A 308 -1.97 11.48 7.76
N GLY A 309 -1.88 11.24 9.06
CA GLY A 309 -0.62 10.90 9.71
C GLY A 309 -0.05 9.56 9.24
N VAL A 310 -0.87 8.53 9.04
CA VAL A 310 -0.39 7.21 8.57
C VAL A 310 -0.14 7.17 7.05
N ASN A 311 -0.91 7.90 6.24
CA ASN A 311 -0.70 7.93 4.79
C ASN A 311 0.52 8.79 4.42
N VAL A 312 0.65 10.00 5.00
CA VAL A 312 1.86 10.82 4.83
C VAL A 312 3.05 10.17 5.53
N GLY A 313 2.83 9.55 6.68
CA GLY A 313 3.82 8.75 7.40
C GLY A 313 4.27 7.48 6.69
N GLY A 314 3.68 7.11 5.54
CA GLY A 314 4.23 6.09 4.65
C GLY A 314 5.48 6.56 3.88
N LEU A 315 5.70 7.87 3.83
CA LEU A 315 6.96 8.49 3.41
C LEU A 315 7.97 8.53 4.57
N GLY A 316 9.21 8.89 4.26
CA GLY A 316 10.31 9.04 5.23
C GLY A 316 11.28 7.86 5.21
N THR A 317 11.23 6.99 6.21
CA THR A 317 12.17 5.88 6.36
C THR A 317 11.83 4.69 5.44
N LEU A 318 12.77 3.75 5.29
CA LEU A 318 12.47 2.48 4.63
C LEU A 318 11.43 1.64 5.41
N VAL A 319 11.34 1.80 6.73
CA VAL A 319 10.41 1.03 7.57
C VAL A 319 9.00 1.62 7.51
N ALA A 320 8.89 2.91 7.18
CA ALA A 320 7.65 3.69 7.09
C ALA A 320 6.49 2.99 6.36
N SER A 321 6.82 2.25 5.30
CA SER A 321 5.86 1.50 4.49
C SER A 321 6.49 0.20 4.00
N LEU A 322 5.71 -0.88 3.95
CA LEU A 322 6.17 -2.17 3.41
C LEU A 322 6.63 -2.05 1.96
N ALA A 323 5.96 -1.20 1.19
CA ALA A 323 6.35 -0.80 -0.16
C ALA A 323 7.83 -0.37 -0.25
N ASN A 324 8.33 0.41 0.72
CA ASN A 324 9.70 0.94 0.73
C ASN A 324 10.73 -0.20 0.88
N LEU A 325 10.49 -1.13 1.83
CA LEU A 325 11.30 -2.33 1.99
C LEU A 325 11.22 -3.25 0.77
N LEU A 326 10.02 -3.36 0.19
CA LEU A 326 9.77 -4.22 -0.96
C LEU A 326 10.52 -3.75 -2.20
N THR A 327 10.57 -2.43 -2.45
CA THR A 327 11.39 -1.84 -3.50
C THR A 327 12.87 -2.19 -3.33
N LEU A 328 13.42 -2.00 -2.13
CA LEU A 328 14.83 -2.34 -1.86
C LEU A 328 15.10 -3.84 -2.07
N LYS A 329 14.23 -4.71 -1.54
CA LYS A 329 14.33 -6.17 -1.72
C LYS A 329 14.29 -6.56 -3.19
N GLN A 330 13.41 -5.95 -3.97
CA GLN A 330 13.30 -6.24 -5.41
C GLN A 330 14.52 -5.76 -6.20
N LEU A 331 15.06 -4.57 -5.90
CA LEU A 331 16.30 -4.11 -6.53
C LEU A 331 17.45 -5.10 -6.31
N LEU A 332 17.59 -5.61 -5.08
CA LEU A 332 18.58 -6.63 -4.74
C LEU A 332 18.30 -7.96 -5.46
N ALA A 333 17.05 -8.41 -5.50
CA ALA A 333 16.65 -9.66 -6.14
C ALA A 333 16.84 -9.63 -7.66
N LEU A 334 16.69 -8.47 -8.29
CA LEU A 334 16.91 -8.27 -9.72
C LEU A 334 18.39 -8.10 -10.08
N GLY A 335 19.29 -8.05 -9.09
CA GLY A 335 20.74 -7.94 -9.30
C GLY A 335 21.28 -6.51 -9.43
N GLU A 336 20.47 -5.50 -9.12
CA GLU A 336 20.81 -4.07 -9.28
C GLU A 336 21.63 -3.52 -8.09
N ARG A 337 22.69 -4.23 -7.69
CA ARG A 337 23.50 -3.91 -6.49
C ARG A 337 24.13 -2.52 -6.56
N ASP A 338 24.60 -2.11 -7.73
CA ASP A 338 25.24 -0.80 -7.95
C ASP A 338 24.25 0.35 -7.80
N ALA A 339 22.96 0.11 -8.06
CA ALA A 339 21.91 1.10 -7.91
C ALA A 339 21.45 1.27 -6.45
N VAL A 340 21.74 0.32 -5.55
CA VAL A 340 21.23 0.33 -4.16
C VAL A 340 21.74 1.51 -3.36
N ARG A 341 23.04 1.83 -3.42
CA ARG A 341 23.60 2.96 -2.66
C ARG A 341 23.08 4.32 -3.15
N PRO A 342 23.07 4.61 -4.47
CA PRO A 342 22.40 5.79 -5.01
C PRO A 342 20.91 5.84 -4.69
N PHE A 343 20.19 4.71 -4.79
CA PHE A 343 18.79 4.58 -4.42
C PHE A 343 18.60 4.97 -2.96
N PHE A 344 19.33 4.38 -2.02
CA PHE A 344 19.16 4.65 -0.59
C PHE A 344 19.38 6.12 -0.23
N LYS A 345 20.43 6.75 -0.77
CA LYS A 345 20.70 8.19 -0.54
C LYS A 345 19.56 9.05 -1.05
N LEU A 346 19.17 8.84 -2.31
CA LEU A 346 18.12 9.64 -2.95
C LEU A 346 16.74 9.37 -2.35
N PHE A 347 16.47 8.11 -2.01
CA PHE A 347 15.28 7.66 -1.31
C PHE A 347 15.12 8.46 -0.03
N THR A 348 16.13 8.44 0.86
CA THR A 348 16.07 9.14 2.15
C THR A 348 15.84 10.63 1.96
N VAL A 349 16.56 11.29 1.05
CA VAL A 349 16.39 12.73 0.82
C VAL A 349 14.99 13.05 0.30
N LEU A 350 14.54 12.42 -0.78
CA LEU A 350 13.25 12.74 -1.39
C LEU A 350 12.08 12.32 -0.51
N ASN A 351 12.18 11.22 0.22
CA ASN A 351 11.13 10.77 1.14
C ASN A 351 11.02 11.66 2.38
N VAL A 352 12.15 12.10 2.96
CA VAL A 352 12.11 13.06 4.08
C VAL A 352 11.58 14.41 3.61
N LEU A 353 12.00 14.90 2.43
CA LEU A 353 11.46 16.15 1.87
C LEU A 353 9.95 16.02 1.57
N GLY A 354 9.52 14.90 0.99
CA GLY A 354 8.11 14.60 0.76
C GLY A 354 7.32 14.53 2.07
N LEU A 355 7.87 13.88 3.09
CA LEU A 355 7.30 13.80 4.43
C LEU A 355 7.17 15.18 5.07
N LEU A 356 8.17 16.06 4.96
CA LEU A 356 8.09 17.41 5.52
C LEU A 356 7.09 18.28 4.75
N LEU A 357 7.11 18.23 3.42
CA LEU A 357 6.25 19.03 2.56
C LEU A 357 4.77 18.62 2.73
N LEU A 358 4.43 17.36 2.48
CA LEU A 358 3.07 16.86 2.66
C LEU A 358 2.68 16.77 4.14
N GLY A 359 3.67 16.61 5.01
CA GLY A 359 3.52 16.63 6.47
C GLY A 359 3.02 17.98 6.97
N SER A 360 3.62 19.06 6.48
CA SER A 360 3.19 20.42 6.78
C SER A 360 1.81 20.72 6.18
N LEU A 361 1.53 20.26 4.96
CA LEU A 361 0.21 20.38 4.34
C LEU A 361 -0.87 19.73 5.22
N GLY A 362 -0.63 18.49 5.69
CA GLY A 362 -1.55 17.80 6.60
C GLY A 362 -1.72 18.52 7.93
N TRP A 363 -0.65 19.07 8.50
CA TRP A 363 -0.71 19.85 9.73
C TRP A 363 -1.64 21.07 9.63
N PHE A 364 -1.55 21.80 8.51
CA PHE A 364 -2.39 22.97 8.25
C PHE A 364 -3.82 22.58 7.86
N TRP A 365 -4.00 21.47 7.16
CA TRP A 365 -5.31 20.96 6.78
C TRP A 365 -6.16 20.52 7.99
N LEU A 366 -5.50 20.10 9.07
CA LEU A 366 -6.14 19.66 10.33
C LEU A 366 -6.43 20.82 11.30
N ARG A 367 -6.20 22.08 10.90
CA ARG A 367 -6.69 23.27 11.61
C ARG A 367 -8.15 23.50 11.25
#